data_AF-A0A534ADY9-F1
#
_entry.id   AF-A0A534ADY9-F1
#
_cell.length_a   1.000
_cell.length_b   1.000
_cell.length_c   1.000
_cell.angle_alpha   90.00
_cell.angle_beta   90.00
_cell.angle_gamma   90.00
#
_symmetry.space_group_name_H-M   'P 1'
#
loop_
_entity.id
_entity.type
_entity.pdbx_description
1 polymer ?
#
loop_
_entity_poly.entity_id
_entity_poly.type
_entity_poly.pdbx_seq_one_letter_code
_entity_poly.pdbx_strand_id
1 'polypeptide(L)'
;MSGRVLVVEIRDATSEGNAFLGHHKSTSVRGALYQDGAVVAKFKGRRNSMGGFGAGFKGSCSVLGRTVRALGEDIAEWLAAPGNDAQLGDLK
;
A
#
# COMPACT_ATOMS: atom_id res chain seq x y z
N MET A 1 -22.22 16.82 -13.07
CA MET A 1 -21.99 15.91 -11.92
C MET A 1 -20.64 16.27 -11.34
N SER A 2 -20.58 16.73 -10.09
CA SER A 2 -19.31 16.88 -9.39
C SER A 2 -18.99 15.59 -8.64
N GLY A 3 -17.74 15.13 -8.71
CA GLY A 3 -17.35 13.85 -8.14
C GLY A 3 -15.85 13.77 -7.93
N ARG A 4 -15.46 13.20 -6.79
CA ARG A 4 -14.08 12.88 -6.48
C ARG A 4 -13.92 11.38 -6.50
N VAL A 5 -12.99 10.89 -7.31
CA VAL A 5 -12.77 9.46 -7.53
C VAL A 5 -11.29 9.15 -7.30
N LEU A 6 -11.01 8.23 -6.39
CA LEU A 6 -9.69 7.64 -6.25
C LEU A 6 -9.64 6.34 -7.05
N VAL A 7 -8.69 6.24 -7.98
CA VAL A 7 -8.37 5.00 -8.68
C VAL A 7 -7.08 4.46 -8.10
N VAL A 8 -7.09 3.20 -7.66
CA VAL A 8 -5.92 2.49 -7.10
C VAL A 8 -5.65 1.24 -7.91
N GLU A 9 -4.39 1.01 -8.23
CA GLU A 9 -3.90 -0.22 -8.84
C GLU A 9 -2.88 -0.88 -7.93
N ILE A 10 -3.12 -2.15 -7.59
CA ILE A 10 -2.12 -3.01 -6.95
C ILE A 10 -1.15 -3.44 -8.04
N ARG A 11 0.11 -3.04 -7.90
CA ARG A 11 1.19 -3.32 -8.86
C ARG A 11 1.81 -4.68 -8.58
N ASP A 12 2.15 -4.93 -7.32
CA ASP A 12 2.74 -6.19 -6.89
C ASP A 12 2.17 -6.60 -5.54
N ALA A 13 1.99 -7.91 -5.36
CA ALA A 13 1.64 -8.54 -4.09
C ALA A 13 2.53 -9.77 -3.90
N THR A 14 3.67 -9.56 -3.26
CA THR A 14 4.75 -10.54 -3.17
C THR A 14 4.70 -11.26 -1.84
N SER A 15 4.78 -12.59 -1.90
CA SER A 15 4.95 -13.45 -0.73
C SER A 15 6.14 -14.37 -0.92
N GLU A 16 7.28 -13.97 -0.37
CA GLU A 16 8.54 -14.70 -0.41
C GLU A 16 8.98 -15.16 0.98
N GLY A 17 9.83 -16.18 1.02
CA GLY A 17 10.31 -16.78 2.26
C GLY A 17 9.22 -17.44 3.12
N ASN A 18 9.61 -17.86 4.33
CA ASN A 18 8.76 -18.61 5.26
C ASN A 18 9.04 -18.23 6.73
N ALA A 19 8.29 -18.84 7.64
CA ALA A 19 8.38 -18.63 9.08
C ALA A 19 9.77 -18.79 9.71
N PHE A 20 10.65 -19.56 9.07
CA PHE A 20 11.94 -19.94 9.63
C PHE A 20 13.11 -19.21 8.95
N LEU A 21 12.95 -18.81 7.69
CA LEU A 21 13.98 -18.14 6.89
C LEU A 21 13.73 -16.63 6.70
N GLY A 22 12.57 -16.13 7.12
CA GLY A 22 12.15 -14.74 6.99
C GLY A 22 10.88 -14.60 6.15
N HIS A 23 9.86 -13.94 6.69
CA HIS A 23 8.62 -13.66 5.95
C HIS A 23 8.79 -12.42 5.08
N HIS A 24 9.35 -12.52 3.89
CA HIS A 24 9.44 -11.38 2.98
C HIS A 24 8.09 -11.13 2.29
N LYS A 25 7.23 -10.29 2.89
CA LYS A 25 5.95 -9.91 2.29
C LYS A 25 5.99 -8.45 1.88
N SER A 26 5.50 -8.15 0.68
CA SER A 26 5.40 -6.77 0.23
C SER A 26 4.20 -6.54 -0.65
N THR A 27 3.68 -5.32 -0.62
CA THR A 27 2.66 -4.84 -1.55
C THR A 27 3.09 -3.48 -2.08
N SER A 28 2.94 -3.27 -3.38
CA SER A 28 3.10 -1.96 -4.04
C SER A 28 1.84 -1.56 -4.76
N VAL A 29 1.57 -0.26 -4.75
CA VAL A 29 0.40 0.36 -5.38
C VAL A 29 0.80 1.63 -6.12
N ARG A 30 -0.02 2.01 -7.10
CA ARG A 30 -0.07 3.39 -7.59
C ARG A 30 -1.51 3.87 -7.59
N GLY A 31 -1.72 5.17 -7.44
CA GLY A 31 -3.05 5.74 -7.49
C GLY A 31 -3.09 7.12 -8.10
N ALA A 32 -4.27 7.49 -8.57
CA ALA A 32 -4.58 8.81 -9.10
C ALA A 32 -5.93 9.27 -8.55
N LEU A 33 -5.94 10.51 -8.04
CA LEU A 33 -7.14 11.19 -7.58
C LEU A 33 -7.67 12.07 -8.71
N TYR A 34 -8.95 11.88 -9.01
CA TYR A 34 -9.67 12.63 -10.02
C TYR A 34 -10.67 13.57 -9.34
N GLN A 35 -10.75 14.80 -9.84
CA GLN A 35 -11.80 15.76 -9.53
C GLN A 35 -12.50 16.08 -10.85
N ASP A 36 -13.78 15.73 -10.96
CA ASP A 36 -14.61 16.04 -12.12
C ASP A 36 -14.02 15.57 -13.45
N GLY A 37 -13.37 14.40 -13.43
CA GLY A 37 -12.72 13.78 -14.58
C GLY A 37 -11.27 14.22 -14.83
N ALA A 38 -10.78 15.27 -14.17
CA ALA A 38 -9.40 15.71 -14.27
C ALA A 38 -8.53 15.09 -13.16
N VAL A 39 -7.32 14.64 -13.49
CA VAL A 39 -6.35 14.17 -12.49
C VAL A 39 -5.82 15.37 -11.71
N VAL A 40 -5.94 15.34 -10.39
CA VAL A 40 -5.48 16.41 -9.50
C VAL A 40 -4.27 16.01 -8.65
N ALA A 41 -4.08 14.72 -8.39
CA ALA A 41 -2.93 14.23 -7.65
C ALA A 41 -2.66 12.76 -7.96
N LYS A 42 -1.41 12.33 -7.79
CA LYS A 42 -0.96 10.95 -7.99
C LYS A 42 -0.05 10.52 -6.86
N PHE A 43 0.01 9.20 -6.63
CA PHE A 43 0.98 8.62 -5.70
C PHE A 43 1.51 7.27 -6.17
N LYS A 44 2.65 6.89 -5.60
CA LYS A 44 3.17 5.52 -5.56
C LYS A 44 3.34 5.13 -4.10
N GLY A 45 3.03 3.90 -3.74
CA GLY A 45 3.17 3.40 -2.38
C GLY A 45 3.75 2.00 -2.33
N ARG A 46 4.53 1.70 -1.29
CA ARG A 46 4.98 0.35 -0.99
C ARG A 46 5.00 0.12 0.51
N ARG A 47 4.61 -1.09 0.93
CA ARG A 47 4.81 -1.58 2.30
C ARG A 47 5.42 -2.95 2.29
N ASN A 48 6.42 -3.14 3.14
CA ASN A 48 7.10 -4.41 3.35
C ASN A 48 6.88 -4.87 4.80
N SER A 49 6.88 -6.18 5.01
CA SER A 49 6.82 -6.78 6.33
C SER A 49 7.70 -8.01 6.36
N MET A 50 8.45 -8.17 7.45
CA MET A 50 9.27 -9.34 7.77
C MET A 50 8.57 -10.32 8.71
N GLY A 51 7.25 -10.18 8.90
CA GLY A 51 6.44 -10.98 9.83
C GLY A 51 6.41 -10.45 11.26
N GLY A 52 7.52 -9.87 11.74
CA GLY A 52 7.64 -9.22 13.06
C GLY A 52 7.52 -10.17 14.26
N PHE A 53 7.19 -9.62 15.43
CA PHE A 53 7.04 -10.42 16.65
C PHE A 53 5.94 -11.48 16.50
N GLY A 54 6.27 -12.75 16.73
CA GLY A 54 5.37 -13.88 16.57
C GLY A 54 5.08 -14.28 15.11
N ALA A 55 5.92 -13.85 14.14
CA ALA A 55 5.78 -14.21 12.73
C ALA A 55 5.69 -15.71 12.50
N GLY A 56 6.51 -16.50 13.22
CA GLY A 56 6.55 -17.95 13.07
C GLY A 56 5.24 -18.67 13.38
N PHE A 57 4.30 -17.99 14.05
CA PHE A 57 2.96 -18.50 14.37
C PHE A 57 1.88 -17.99 13.39
N LYS A 58 2.23 -17.16 12.41
CA LYS A 58 1.27 -16.49 11.52
C LYS A 58 1.51 -16.86 10.06
N GLY A 59 0.44 -17.22 9.36
CA GLY A 59 0.51 -17.57 7.95
C GLY A 59 0.93 -16.40 7.06
N SER A 60 1.57 -16.71 5.92
CA SER A 60 2.05 -15.72 4.93
C SER A 60 0.97 -14.73 4.49
N CYS A 61 -0.27 -15.17 4.30
CA CYS A 61 -1.39 -14.30 3.92
C CYS A 61 -1.75 -13.29 5.01
N SER A 62 -1.63 -13.65 6.29
CA SER A 62 -1.87 -12.72 7.40
C SER A 62 -0.82 -11.61 7.42
N VAL A 63 0.44 -11.95 7.14
CA VAL A 63 1.54 -10.97 7.08
C VAL A 63 1.39 -10.06 5.86
N LEU A 64 1.05 -10.61 4.69
CA LEU A 64 0.75 -9.82 3.49
C LEU A 64 -0.49 -8.92 3.70
N GLY A 65 -1.51 -9.39 4.41
CA GLY A 65 -2.67 -8.58 4.75
C GLY A 65 -2.32 -7.32 5.56
N ARG A 66 -1.24 -7.34 6.36
CA ARG A 66 -0.77 -6.14 7.07
C ARG A 66 -0.17 -5.10 6.14
N THR A 67 0.58 -5.51 5.12
CA THR A 67 1.16 -4.54 4.17
C THR A 67 0.04 -3.87 3.38
N VAL A 68 -1.02 -4.61 3.02
CA VAL A 68 -2.22 -4.04 2.39
C VAL A 68 -2.94 -3.08 3.33
N ARG A 69 -3.13 -3.44 4.60
CA ARG A 69 -3.78 -2.58 5.60
C ARG A 69 -3.01 -1.27 5.82
N ALA A 70 -1.70 -1.37 6.03
CA ALA A 70 -0.84 -0.20 6.22
C ALA A 70 -0.86 0.72 4.99
N LEU A 71 -0.85 0.16 3.77
CA LEU A 71 -1.03 0.97 2.56
C LEU A 71 -2.38 1.69 2.53
N GLY A 72 -3.45 1.04 2.99
CA GLY A 72 -4.77 1.68 3.11
C GLY A 72 -4.74 2.90 4.05
N GLU A 73 -4.05 2.77 5.19
CA GLU A 73 -3.84 3.86 6.15
C GLU A 73 -3.01 4.99 5.52
N ASP A 74 -1.90 4.67 4.82
CA ASP A 74 -1.07 5.67 4.12
C ASP A 74 -1.85 6.44 3.05
N ILE A 75 -2.70 5.74 2.29
CA ILE A 75 -3.56 6.34 1.26
C ILE A 75 -4.60 7.25 1.91
N ALA A 76 -5.19 6.85 3.03
CA ALA A 76 -6.16 7.66 3.77
C ALA A 76 -5.53 8.95 4.31
N GLU A 77 -4.31 8.88 4.85
CA GLU A 77 -3.54 10.06 5.26
C GLU A 77 -3.24 10.99 4.08
N TRP A 78 -2.80 10.43 2.94
CA TRP A 78 -2.56 11.21 1.73
C TRP A 78 -3.82 11.87 1.19
N LEU A 79 -4.99 11.20 1.27
CA LEU A 79 -6.27 11.75 0.84
C LEU A 79 -6.69 13.00 1.64
N ALA A 80 -6.20 13.17 2.87
CA ALA A 80 -6.48 14.35 3.68
C ALA A 80 -5.79 15.61 3.11
N ALA A 81 -4.63 15.47 2.48
CA ALA A 81 -3.89 16.54 1.83
C ALA A 81 -3.13 16.01 0.59
N PRO A 82 -3.82 15.80 -0.55
CA PRO A 82 -3.23 15.11 -1.70
C PRO A 82 -2.10 15.92 -2.33
N GLY A 83 -0.88 15.37 -2.28
CA GLY A 83 0.28 15.88 -3.02
C GLY A 83 0.43 15.15 -4.36
N ASN A 84 0.83 15.87 -5.40
CA ASN A 84 1.16 15.24 -6.69
C ASN A 84 2.50 14.50 -6.62
N ASP A 85 2.61 13.40 -7.37
CA ASP A 85 3.78 12.51 -7.41
C ASP A 85 4.28 12.05 -6.02
N ALA A 86 3.36 11.87 -5.07
CA ALA A 86 3.68 11.50 -3.70
C ALA A 86 4.26 10.07 -3.60
N GLN A 87 5.18 9.88 -2.67
CA GLN A 87 5.71 8.57 -2.27
C GLN A 87 5.14 8.21 -0.88
N LEU A 88 4.51 7.04 -0.79
CA LEU A 88 3.80 6.57 0.40
C LEU A 88 4.47 5.34 1.02
N GLY A 89 4.23 5.16 2.32
CA GLY A 89 4.79 4.05 3.08
C GLY A 89 6.32 4.05 3.07
N ASP A 90 6.90 2.94 2.67
CA ASP A 90 8.35 2.69 2.69
C ASP A 90 9.09 3.30 1.48
N LEU A 91 8.40 4.06 0.63
CA LEU A 91 9.01 4.82 -0.48
C LEU A 91 9.39 6.26 -0.09
N LYS A 92 9.03 6.71 1.11
CA LYS A 92 9.38 8.03 1.63
C LYS A 92 10.87 8.15 1.92
#